data_AF-A0A2N6DAR6-F1
#
_entry.id   AF-A0A2N6DAR6-F1
#
_cell.length_a   1.000
_cell.length_b   1.000
_cell.length_c   1.000
_cell.angle_alpha   90.00
_cell.angle_beta   90.00
_cell.angle_gamma   90.00
#
_symmetry.space_group_name_H-M   'P 1'
#
loop_
_entity.id
_entity.type
_entity.pdbx_description
1 polymer ?
#
loop_
_entity_poly.entity_id
_entity_poly.type
_entity_poly.pdbx_seq_one_letter_code
_entity_poly.pdbx_strand_id
1 'polypeptide(L)'
;MRDAIFDSQLSKDMNLEKLIALFKSNGANRIIYKRLSPNDNSKNQPYMGNHLTNLSFIPTGEIQDTKSDSKKISDPKRKIKYLANLEFNWMDGEGRLFEAPNAKLIYYPQYPEVRLSGFLQGCSINSGGWMDPKIYGRDEGRVLLFGINSRGVIAFLAIPDSNLAREIEAVDENNFDLTGIFKEITIDSSIGHDSKVLLLEELKRIHLSEWIDSKRLNSDGNLQSYLAQNGGGYTLEAELGIKPNGDANPDFYGWEVKQFAVNNFAKIGNKALTLMTPEPNGGVYVDEGVERFVLDYGYTKNDGERYDFTGIHNYEKIHARTGLKLILHGYDYDSNTITKADGFVGLITAGENIAGSWSFAKLIGHWKRKHAKAVYVPSMSRM
;
A
#
# COMPACT_ATOMS: atom_id res chain seq x y z
N MET A 1 -18.82 13.34 -32.88
CA MET A 1 -18.66 13.25 -31.42
C MET A 1 -18.35 11.80 -31.11
N ARG A 2 -17.33 11.46 -30.31
CA ARG A 2 -17.10 10.04 -29.96
C ARG A 2 -18.30 9.53 -29.17
N ASP A 3 -18.75 8.31 -29.42
CA ASP A 3 -19.88 7.73 -28.67
C ASP A 3 -19.54 7.63 -27.19
N ALA A 4 -20.56 7.79 -26.33
CA ALA A 4 -20.39 7.70 -24.90
C ALA A 4 -20.05 6.25 -24.51
N ILE A 5 -18.86 6.03 -23.95
CA ILE A 5 -18.35 4.66 -23.74
C ILE A 5 -19.12 3.91 -22.65
N PHE A 6 -19.77 4.61 -21.72
CA PHE A 6 -20.53 3.97 -20.63
C PHE A 6 -22.01 3.72 -21.01
N ASP A 7 -22.54 4.48 -21.97
CA ASP A 7 -23.95 4.44 -22.35
C ASP A 7 -24.21 3.67 -23.65
N SER A 8 -23.15 3.14 -24.27
CA SER A 8 -23.24 2.30 -25.45
C SER A 8 -24.06 1.03 -25.17
N GLN A 9 -24.67 0.47 -26.21
CA GLN A 9 -25.44 -0.78 -26.07
C GLN A 9 -24.55 -1.92 -25.53
N LEU A 10 -23.31 -2.03 -26.03
CA LEU A 10 -22.36 -3.04 -25.56
C LEU A 10 -22.00 -2.89 -24.08
N SER A 11 -21.94 -1.65 -23.58
CA SER A 11 -21.67 -1.37 -22.17
C SER A 11 -22.89 -1.64 -21.28
N LYS A 12 -24.11 -1.34 -21.77
CA LYS A 12 -25.37 -1.65 -21.08
C LYS A 12 -25.64 -3.15 -20.98
N ASP A 13 -25.31 -3.89 -22.03
CA ASP A 13 -25.48 -5.34 -22.13
C ASP A 13 -24.28 -6.12 -21.54
N MET A 14 -23.25 -5.43 -21.04
CA MET A 14 -22.14 -6.07 -20.35
C MET A 14 -22.67 -6.92 -19.20
N ASN A 15 -22.18 -8.16 -19.09
CA ASN A 15 -22.43 -9.04 -17.95
C ASN A 15 -21.11 -9.31 -17.22
N LEU A 16 -21.21 -9.91 -16.04
CA LEU A 16 -20.08 -10.15 -15.16
C LEU A 16 -19.04 -11.09 -15.79
N GLU A 17 -19.50 -12.16 -16.44
CA GLU A 17 -18.62 -13.13 -17.12
C GLU A 17 -17.76 -12.45 -18.20
N LYS A 18 -18.39 -11.66 -19.07
CA LYS A 18 -17.72 -10.92 -20.13
C LYS A 18 -16.77 -9.87 -19.56
N LEU A 19 -17.17 -9.13 -18.53
CA LEU A 19 -16.28 -8.17 -17.87
C LEU A 19 -15.04 -8.85 -17.31
N ILE A 20 -15.19 -9.99 -16.60
CA ILE A 20 -14.08 -10.76 -16.05
C ILE A 20 -13.14 -11.20 -17.17
N ALA A 21 -13.67 -11.70 -18.28
CA ALA A 21 -12.86 -12.09 -19.44
C ALA A 21 -12.09 -10.90 -20.06
N LEU A 22 -12.73 -9.73 -20.19
CA LEU A 22 -12.09 -8.52 -20.70
C LEU A 22 -11.01 -7.99 -19.77
N PHE A 23 -11.25 -7.96 -18.46
CA PHE A 23 -10.23 -7.58 -17.48
C PHE A 23 -9.06 -8.56 -17.48
N LYS A 24 -9.31 -9.88 -17.49
CA LYS A 24 -8.26 -10.91 -17.59
C LYS A 24 -7.43 -10.77 -18.86
N SER A 25 -8.07 -10.57 -20.01
CA SER A 25 -7.36 -10.40 -21.29
C SER A 25 -6.50 -9.14 -21.36
N ASN A 26 -6.85 -8.10 -20.58
CA ASN A 26 -6.03 -6.90 -20.37
C ASN A 26 -5.06 -7.02 -19.18
N GLY A 27 -4.85 -8.23 -18.67
CA GLY A 27 -3.82 -8.54 -17.67
C GLY A 27 -4.21 -8.30 -16.21
N ALA A 28 -5.48 -8.01 -15.91
CA ALA A 28 -5.94 -7.91 -14.54
C ALA A 28 -5.97 -9.28 -13.85
N ASN A 29 -5.46 -9.35 -12.63
CA ASN A 29 -5.45 -10.56 -11.80
C ASN A 29 -6.42 -10.47 -10.61
N ARG A 30 -6.96 -9.28 -10.33
CA ARG A 30 -7.97 -9.03 -9.30
C ARG A 30 -9.01 -8.06 -9.83
N ILE A 31 -10.25 -8.21 -9.39
CA ILE A 31 -11.34 -7.32 -9.80
C ILE A 31 -12.04 -6.84 -8.54
N ILE A 32 -11.97 -5.54 -8.28
CA ILE A 32 -12.64 -4.90 -7.16
C ILE A 32 -13.66 -3.90 -7.68
N TYR A 33 -14.64 -3.54 -6.88
CA TYR A 33 -15.60 -2.51 -7.23
C TYR A 33 -15.97 -1.64 -6.03
N LYS A 34 -16.44 -0.44 -6.36
CA LYS A 34 -17.00 0.53 -5.43
C LYS A 34 -18.34 1.01 -5.98
N ARG A 35 -19.37 0.97 -5.14
CA ARG A 35 -20.63 1.69 -5.40
C ARG A 35 -20.40 3.18 -5.22
N LEU A 36 -20.72 3.95 -6.24
CA LEU A 36 -20.49 5.39 -6.23
C LEU A 36 -21.64 6.10 -5.51
N SER A 37 -21.29 6.86 -4.48
CA SER A 37 -22.22 7.82 -3.87
C SER A 37 -22.48 9.02 -4.80
N PRO A 38 -23.52 9.83 -4.56
CA PRO A 38 -23.75 11.06 -5.33
C PRO A 38 -22.56 12.03 -5.36
N ASN A 39 -21.70 12.00 -4.33
CA ASN A 39 -20.48 12.82 -4.26
C ASN A 39 -19.26 12.14 -4.91
N ASP A 40 -19.35 10.91 -5.37
CA ASP A 40 -18.29 10.27 -6.14
C ASP A 40 -18.45 10.62 -7.63
N ASN A 41 -17.93 11.78 -8.00
CA ASN A 41 -18.04 12.36 -9.35
C ASN A 41 -16.78 13.15 -9.74
N SER A 42 -16.71 13.65 -10.97
CA SER A 42 -15.52 14.33 -11.51
C SER A 42 -15.14 15.62 -10.77
N LYS A 43 -16.10 16.29 -10.12
CA LYS A 43 -15.86 17.51 -9.34
C LYS A 43 -15.43 17.20 -7.91
N ASN A 44 -16.16 16.30 -7.25
CA ASN A 44 -16.00 16.00 -5.83
C ASN A 44 -14.96 14.91 -5.55
N GLN A 45 -14.52 14.19 -6.60
CA GLN A 45 -13.53 13.12 -6.60
C GLN A 45 -14.00 11.89 -5.79
N PRO A 46 -14.03 10.69 -6.38
CA PRO A 46 -14.43 9.49 -5.65
C PRO A 46 -13.62 9.29 -4.37
N TYR A 47 -14.30 9.05 -3.25
CA TYR A 47 -13.69 8.70 -1.97
C TYR A 47 -13.25 7.24 -1.98
N MET A 48 -11.97 7.00 -1.73
CA MET A 48 -11.34 5.69 -1.85
C MET A 48 -11.05 5.05 -0.49
N GLY A 49 -10.91 5.83 0.57
CA GLY A 49 -10.53 5.30 1.89
C GLY A 49 -10.11 6.41 2.83
N ASN A 50 -9.92 6.10 4.11
CA ASN A 50 -9.49 7.07 5.10
C ASN A 50 -7.96 7.27 5.12
N HIS A 51 -7.21 6.30 4.62
CA HIS A 51 -5.76 6.40 4.50
C HIS A 51 -5.24 5.64 3.27
N LEU A 52 -4.09 6.05 2.73
CA LEU A 52 -3.47 5.39 1.56
C LEU A 52 -3.10 3.92 1.83
N THR A 53 -2.87 3.57 3.09
CA THR A 53 -2.54 2.21 3.51
C THR A 53 -3.73 1.26 3.41
N ASN A 54 -4.97 1.76 3.41
CA ASN A 54 -6.16 0.95 3.13
C ASN A 54 -6.25 0.54 1.66
N LEU A 55 -5.44 1.16 0.79
CA LEU A 55 -5.43 0.93 -0.65
C LEU A 55 -4.14 0.22 -1.10
N SER A 56 -3.57 -0.63 -0.23
CA SER A 56 -2.37 -1.42 -0.56
C SER A 56 -2.57 -2.33 -1.78
N PHE A 57 -3.81 -2.75 -2.04
CA PHE A 57 -4.19 -3.53 -3.22
C PHE A 57 -4.24 -2.72 -4.51
N ILE A 58 -4.15 -1.38 -4.47
CA ILE A 58 -4.05 -0.54 -5.66
C ILE A 58 -2.56 -0.21 -5.90
N PRO A 59 -1.96 -0.67 -7.00
CA PRO A 59 -0.62 -0.26 -7.40
C PRO A 59 -0.59 1.25 -7.64
N THR A 60 0.42 1.93 -7.10
CA THR A 60 0.61 3.36 -7.27
C THR A 60 2.08 3.65 -7.49
N GLY A 61 2.38 4.77 -8.15
CA GLY A 61 3.71 5.35 -8.14
C GLY A 61 4.14 5.79 -6.74
N GLU A 62 5.35 6.34 -6.65
CA GLU A 62 5.88 6.88 -5.40
C GLU A 62 4.96 7.95 -4.82
N ILE A 63 4.86 7.94 -3.48
CA ILE A 63 4.11 8.94 -2.76
C ILE A 63 4.96 10.20 -2.68
N GLN A 64 4.42 11.31 -3.15
CA GLN A 64 5.05 12.62 -3.15
C GLN A 64 4.30 13.54 -2.18
N ASP A 65 5.02 14.23 -1.31
CA ASP A 65 4.47 15.36 -0.58
C ASP A 65 4.32 16.55 -1.53
N THR A 66 3.18 17.22 -1.49
CA THR A 66 3.00 18.46 -2.24
C THR A 66 2.33 19.50 -1.37
N LYS A 67 2.82 20.74 -1.47
CA LYS A 67 2.13 21.92 -0.93
C LYS A 67 1.05 22.31 -1.94
N SER A 68 -0.18 22.51 -1.48
CA SER A 68 -1.28 22.95 -2.35
C SER A 68 -1.04 24.38 -2.84
N ASP A 69 -0.99 24.59 -4.17
CA ASP A 69 -0.98 25.92 -4.82
C ASP A 69 -2.36 26.60 -4.82
N SER A 70 -3.33 26.05 -4.08
CA SER A 70 -4.67 26.62 -4.00
C SER A 70 -4.64 28.03 -3.40
N LYS A 71 -5.07 29.02 -4.19
CA LYS A 71 -5.31 30.40 -3.76
C LYS A 71 -6.47 30.55 -2.77
N LYS A 72 -7.20 29.47 -2.42
CA LYS A 72 -8.20 29.47 -1.35
C LYS A 72 -7.50 29.40 0.00
N ILE A 73 -6.96 30.55 0.42
CA ILE A 73 -6.26 30.79 1.68
C ILE A 73 -7.30 30.89 2.81
N SER A 74 -7.97 29.79 3.16
CA SER A 74 -8.89 29.81 4.32
C SER A 74 -8.45 28.90 5.45
N ASP A 75 -7.47 28.01 5.25
CA ASP A 75 -6.93 27.18 6.33
C ASP A 75 -5.52 26.66 5.96
N PRO A 76 -4.46 27.01 6.71
CA PRO A 76 -3.12 26.44 6.54
C PRO A 76 -3.10 24.91 6.56
N LYS A 77 -4.02 24.28 7.31
CA LYS A 77 -4.16 22.82 7.40
C LYS A 77 -4.52 22.20 6.03
N ARG A 78 -5.29 22.90 5.18
CA ARG A 78 -5.71 22.42 3.84
C ARG A 78 -4.59 22.36 2.79
N LYS A 79 -3.34 22.70 3.15
CA LYS A 79 -2.21 22.72 2.20
C LYS A 79 -1.44 21.43 2.11
N ILE A 80 -1.57 20.53 3.09
CA ILE A 80 -0.77 19.31 3.16
C ILE A 80 -1.54 18.20 2.47
N LYS A 81 -0.99 17.69 1.38
CA LYS A 81 -1.53 16.53 0.67
C LYS A 81 -0.39 15.64 0.21
N TYR A 82 -0.65 14.34 0.21
CA TYR A 82 0.24 13.35 -0.38
C TYR A 82 -0.40 12.84 -1.67
N LEU A 83 0.38 12.82 -2.74
CA LEU A 83 -0.05 12.38 -4.06
C LEU A 83 0.62 11.06 -4.39
N ALA A 84 -0.14 10.12 -4.93
CA ALA A 84 0.39 8.92 -5.54
C ALA A 84 -0.18 8.82 -6.96
N ASN A 85 0.69 8.89 -7.96
CA ASN A 85 0.28 8.74 -9.36
C ASN A 85 -0.28 7.34 -9.60
N LEU A 86 -1.28 7.26 -10.49
CA LEU A 86 -1.98 6.03 -10.79
C LEU A 86 -1.95 5.79 -12.29
N GLU A 87 -1.31 4.70 -12.73
CA GLU A 87 -1.49 4.21 -14.09
C GLU A 87 -2.93 3.73 -14.24
N PHE A 88 -3.75 4.53 -14.92
CA PHE A 88 -5.20 4.35 -14.96
C PHE A 88 -5.68 4.35 -16.40
N ASN A 89 -6.43 3.32 -16.77
CA ASN A 89 -7.05 3.20 -18.07
C ASN A 89 -8.56 3.00 -17.91
N TRP A 90 -9.36 3.75 -18.67
CA TRP A 90 -10.77 3.40 -18.86
C TRP A 90 -10.89 2.30 -19.90
N MET A 91 -11.82 1.38 -19.69
CA MET A 91 -12.20 0.34 -20.65
C MET A 91 -13.61 0.61 -21.17
N ASP A 92 -13.84 0.44 -22.47
CA ASP A 92 -15.18 0.49 -23.07
C ASP A 92 -15.84 -0.90 -23.17
N GLY A 93 -17.04 -0.97 -23.76
CA GLY A 93 -17.82 -2.20 -23.90
C GLY A 93 -17.19 -3.25 -24.84
N GLU A 94 -16.25 -2.84 -25.69
CA GLU A 94 -15.44 -3.70 -26.56
C GLU A 94 -14.14 -4.18 -25.90
N GLY A 95 -13.77 -3.62 -24.75
CA GLY A 95 -12.52 -3.94 -24.05
C GLY A 95 -11.32 -3.09 -24.47
N ARG A 96 -11.52 -2.02 -25.25
CA ARG A 96 -10.45 -1.09 -25.63
C ARG A 96 -10.09 -0.21 -24.45
N LEU A 97 -8.78 0.04 -24.29
CA LEU A 97 -8.24 0.85 -23.20
C LEU A 97 -7.98 2.29 -23.61
N PHE A 98 -8.29 3.22 -22.70
CA PHE A 98 -8.07 4.65 -22.86
C PHE A 98 -7.37 5.21 -21.64
N GLU A 99 -6.14 5.66 -21.83
CA GLU A 99 -5.31 6.19 -20.75
C GLU A 99 -5.91 7.46 -20.13
N ALA A 100 -5.89 7.54 -18.80
CA ALA A 100 -6.15 8.75 -18.03
C ALA A 100 -4.82 9.22 -17.38
N PRO A 101 -3.96 9.93 -18.12
CA PRO A 101 -2.55 10.16 -17.73
C PRO A 101 -2.38 11.03 -16.47
N ASN A 102 -3.43 11.72 -16.05
CA ASN A 102 -3.41 12.61 -14.89
C ASN A 102 -4.02 11.99 -13.63
N ALA A 103 -4.41 10.70 -13.70
CA ALA A 103 -5.03 9.98 -12.60
C ALA A 103 -4.08 9.83 -11.41
N LYS A 104 -4.60 10.07 -10.21
CA LYS A 104 -3.84 10.02 -8.97
C LYS A 104 -4.74 9.84 -7.76
N LEU A 105 -4.19 9.26 -6.71
CA LEU A 105 -4.77 9.26 -5.38
C LEU A 105 -4.22 10.44 -4.60
N ILE A 106 -5.10 11.20 -3.95
CA ILE A 106 -4.75 12.33 -3.10
C ILE A 106 -5.16 12.02 -1.68
N TYR A 107 -4.20 11.96 -0.76
CA TYR A 107 -4.44 11.81 0.67
C TYR A 107 -4.36 13.16 1.37
N TYR A 108 -5.39 13.47 2.15
CA TYR A 108 -5.47 14.66 2.99
C TYR A 108 -5.38 14.24 4.46
N PRO A 109 -4.23 14.37 5.12
CA PRO A 109 -4.11 13.95 6.53
C PRO A 109 -5.05 14.66 7.51
N GLN A 110 -5.53 15.85 7.18
CA GLN A 110 -6.37 16.67 8.05
C GLN A 110 -7.83 16.20 8.08
N TYR A 111 -8.26 15.61 6.98
CA TYR A 111 -9.56 14.98 6.82
C TYR A 111 -9.21 13.59 6.33
N PRO A 112 -8.93 12.61 7.22
CA PRO A 112 -8.31 11.35 6.85
C PRO A 112 -9.11 10.68 5.74
N GLU A 113 -8.74 10.99 4.50
CA GLU A 113 -9.47 10.71 3.28
C GLU A 113 -8.51 10.64 2.10
N VAL A 114 -8.76 9.68 1.23
CA VAL A 114 -8.09 9.49 -0.03
C VAL A 114 -9.09 9.67 -1.14
N ARG A 115 -8.75 10.50 -2.14
CA ARG A 115 -9.62 10.85 -3.26
C ARG A 115 -8.97 10.45 -4.58
N LEU A 116 -9.76 9.86 -5.49
CA LEU A 116 -9.35 9.61 -6.87
C LEU A 116 -9.54 10.89 -7.70
N SER A 117 -8.44 11.48 -8.16
CA SER A 117 -8.43 12.73 -8.92
C SER A 117 -7.82 12.53 -10.30
N GLY A 118 -8.12 13.43 -11.24
CA GLY A 118 -7.51 13.45 -12.58
C GLY A 118 -7.90 12.28 -13.51
N PHE A 119 -8.79 11.38 -13.07
CA PHE A 119 -9.19 10.17 -13.79
C PHE A 119 -9.95 10.41 -15.11
N LEU A 120 -10.34 11.65 -15.44
CA LEU A 120 -10.86 12.04 -16.76
C LEU A 120 -9.97 13.08 -17.46
N GLN A 121 -9.01 13.67 -16.74
CA GLN A 121 -8.23 14.79 -17.24
C GLN A 121 -7.20 14.29 -18.25
N GLY A 122 -7.28 14.80 -19.48
CA GLY A 122 -6.43 14.34 -20.59
C GLY A 122 -6.82 12.98 -21.17
N CYS A 123 -7.89 12.35 -20.66
CA CYS A 123 -8.38 11.09 -21.21
C CYS A 123 -9.22 11.35 -22.46
N SER A 124 -9.09 10.48 -23.46
CA SER A 124 -9.73 10.66 -24.77
C SER A 124 -11.12 10.00 -24.88
N ILE A 125 -11.83 9.84 -23.77
CA ILE A 125 -13.17 9.22 -23.75
C ILE A 125 -14.29 10.25 -23.75
N ASN A 126 -15.46 9.84 -24.23
CA ASN A 126 -16.72 10.51 -23.91
C ASN A 126 -17.40 9.75 -22.77
N SER A 127 -17.50 10.37 -21.58
CA SER A 127 -18.12 9.75 -20.40
C SER A 127 -19.65 9.82 -20.40
N GLY A 128 -20.28 10.45 -21.39
CA GLY A 128 -21.74 10.57 -21.48
C GLY A 128 -22.40 11.37 -20.33
N GLY A 129 -21.62 12.10 -19.53
CA GLY A 129 -22.13 12.83 -18.36
C GLY A 129 -22.26 12.01 -17.08
N TRP A 130 -21.92 10.71 -17.11
CA TRP A 130 -22.02 9.78 -15.95
C TRP A 130 -21.08 10.08 -14.78
N MET A 131 -20.09 10.95 -15.01
CA MET A 131 -19.21 11.49 -13.96
C MET A 131 -19.37 13.01 -13.79
N ASP A 132 -20.26 13.67 -14.55
CA ASP A 132 -20.53 15.10 -14.38
C ASP A 132 -21.68 15.28 -13.37
N PRO A 133 -21.44 15.90 -12.19
CA PRO A 133 -22.48 16.07 -11.17
C PRO A 133 -23.67 16.95 -11.60
N LYS A 134 -23.60 17.62 -12.77
CA LYS A 134 -24.71 18.41 -13.33
C LYS A 134 -25.59 17.60 -14.30
N ILE A 135 -25.16 16.41 -14.70
CA ILE A 135 -25.85 15.56 -15.65
C ILE A 135 -26.31 14.28 -14.94
N TYR A 136 -25.48 13.23 -14.91
CA TYR A 136 -25.81 11.94 -14.28
C TYR A 136 -24.82 11.55 -13.17
N GLY A 137 -23.80 12.37 -12.90
CA GLY A 137 -22.77 12.08 -11.91
C GLY A 137 -23.25 12.11 -10.45
N ARG A 138 -24.53 12.39 -10.19
CA ARG A 138 -25.17 12.27 -8.88
C ARG A 138 -26.12 11.08 -8.77
N ASP A 139 -26.35 10.38 -9.87
CA ASP A 139 -27.30 9.30 -9.92
C ASP A 139 -26.83 8.14 -9.04
N GLU A 140 -27.76 7.51 -8.35
CA GLU A 140 -27.50 6.33 -7.53
C GLU A 140 -27.48 5.07 -8.41
N GLY A 141 -26.85 3.98 -7.92
CA GLY A 141 -26.74 2.73 -8.67
C GLY A 141 -25.55 2.66 -9.65
N ARG A 142 -24.73 3.72 -9.73
CA ARG A 142 -23.46 3.67 -10.46
C ARG A 142 -22.46 2.78 -9.73
N VAL A 143 -21.82 1.86 -10.46
CA VAL A 143 -20.78 0.96 -9.93
C VAL A 143 -19.50 1.16 -10.71
N LEU A 144 -18.43 1.55 -10.01
CA LEU A 144 -17.10 1.67 -10.60
C LEU A 144 -16.29 0.41 -10.31
N LEU A 145 -15.96 -0.32 -11.36
CA LEU A 145 -15.18 -1.55 -11.31
C LEU A 145 -13.74 -1.29 -11.70
N PHE A 146 -12.83 -2.02 -11.08
CA PHE A 146 -11.39 -1.90 -11.26
C PHE A 146 -10.77 -3.28 -11.43
N GLY A 147 -10.25 -3.56 -12.63
CA GLY A 147 -9.28 -4.62 -12.87
C GLY A 147 -7.90 -4.16 -12.42
N ILE A 148 -7.32 -4.85 -11.45
CA ILE A 148 -5.99 -4.56 -10.90
C ILE A 148 -4.97 -5.48 -11.57
N ASN A 149 -3.85 -4.91 -12.02
CA ASN A 149 -2.69 -5.67 -12.49
C ASN A 149 -1.41 -5.16 -11.80
N SER A 150 -0.23 -5.68 -12.17
CA SER A 150 1.03 -5.27 -11.55
C SER A 150 1.46 -3.83 -11.85
N ARG A 151 0.90 -3.20 -12.89
CA ARG A 151 1.27 -1.86 -13.37
C ARG A 151 0.31 -0.78 -12.87
N GLY A 152 -0.97 -1.10 -12.78
CA GLY A 152 -1.99 -0.14 -12.40
C GLY A 152 -3.41 -0.70 -12.47
N VAL A 153 -4.31 0.14 -12.98
CA VAL A 153 -5.75 -0.03 -12.86
C VAL A 153 -6.43 0.12 -14.21
N ILE A 154 -7.33 -0.82 -14.51
CA ILE A 154 -8.26 -0.76 -15.63
C ILE A 154 -9.66 -0.55 -15.06
N ALA A 155 -10.35 0.52 -15.43
CA ALA A 155 -11.63 0.87 -14.86
C ALA A 155 -12.78 0.73 -15.86
N PHE A 156 -13.92 0.28 -15.38
CA PHE A 156 -15.17 0.23 -16.12
C PHE A 156 -16.30 0.78 -15.24
N LEU A 157 -17.15 1.64 -15.80
CA LEU A 157 -18.31 2.19 -15.09
C LEU A 157 -19.57 1.47 -15.58
N ALA A 158 -20.18 0.68 -14.70
CA ALA A 158 -21.54 0.21 -14.90
C ALA A 158 -22.50 1.32 -14.49
N ILE A 159 -23.32 1.77 -15.43
CA ILE A 159 -24.35 2.77 -15.20
C ILE A 159 -25.58 2.13 -14.54
N PRO A 160 -26.47 2.90 -13.90
CA PRO A 160 -27.70 2.38 -13.30
C PRO A 160 -28.51 1.56 -14.30
N ASP A 161 -29.20 0.53 -13.82
CA ASP A 161 -30.05 -0.39 -14.58
C ASP A 161 -29.36 -1.22 -15.69
N SER A 162 -28.08 -1.00 -15.97
CA SER A 162 -27.28 -1.87 -16.85
C SER A 162 -27.29 -3.31 -16.33
N ASN A 163 -27.10 -4.28 -17.24
CA ASN A 163 -27.11 -5.68 -16.86
C ASN A 163 -26.03 -5.99 -15.80
N LEU A 164 -24.82 -5.45 -15.98
CA LEU A 164 -23.73 -5.58 -15.02
C LEU A 164 -24.06 -4.97 -13.65
N ALA A 165 -24.68 -3.78 -13.58
CA ALA A 165 -25.04 -3.18 -12.30
C ALA A 165 -26.03 -4.04 -11.51
N ARG A 166 -27.01 -4.65 -12.21
CA ARG A 166 -27.98 -5.58 -11.62
C ARG A 166 -27.34 -6.89 -11.17
N GLU A 167 -26.41 -7.43 -11.95
CA GLU A 167 -25.67 -8.65 -11.56
C GLU A 167 -24.81 -8.40 -10.32
N ILE A 168 -24.10 -7.27 -10.23
CA ILE A 168 -23.32 -6.90 -9.05
C ILE A 168 -24.22 -6.75 -7.82
N GLU A 169 -25.41 -6.15 -7.96
CA GLU A 169 -26.41 -6.10 -6.88
C GLU A 169 -26.80 -7.50 -6.38
N ALA A 170 -27.09 -8.41 -7.30
CA ALA A 170 -27.52 -9.76 -6.96
C ALA A 170 -26.44 -10.59 -6.24
N VAL A 171 -25.15 -10.28 -6.45
CA VAL A 171 -24.02 -11.00 -5.83
C VAL A 171 -23.32 -10.20 -4.72
N ASP A 172 -23.82 -9.01 -4.35
CA ASP A 172 -23.13 -8.07 -3.47
C ASP A 172 -22.81 -8.65 -2.09
N GLU A 173 -23.73 -9.45 -1.53
CA GLU A 173 -23.59 -10.12 -0.24
C GLU A 173 -22.57 -11.26 -0.25
N ASN A 174 -22.33 -11.87 -1.42
CA ASN A 174 -21.40 -12.99 -1.59
C ASN A 174 -19.97 -12.52 -1.89
N ASN A 175 -19.77 -11.23 -2.16
CA ASN A 175 -18.47 -10.66 -2.49
C ASN A 175 -17.69 -10.25 -1.22
N PHE A 176 -16.37 -10.37 -1.28
CA PHE A 176 -15.51 -10.11 -0.13
C PHE A 176 -15.36 -8.61 0.14
N ASP A 177 -15.67 -8.18 1.37
CA ASP A 177 -15.40 -6.82 1.81
C ASP A 177 -13.92 -6.63 2.12
N LEU A 178 -13.28 -5.69 1.40
CA LEU A 178 -11.86 -5.36 1.60
C LEU A 178 -11.64 -4.24 2.61
N THR A 179 -12.55 -3.24 2.67
CA THR A 179 -12.31 -1.95 3.36
C THR A 179 -13.57 -1.25 3.87
N GLY A 180 -14.75 -1.85 3.72
CA GLY A 180 -16.05 -1.21 3.88
C GLY A 180 -16.44 -0.29 2.70
N ILE A 181 -15.54 -0.08 1.73
CA ILE A 181 -15.72 0.78 0.55
C ILE A 181 -15.60 -0.03 -0.73
N PHE A 182 -14.57 -0.89 -0.76
CA PHE A 182 -14.28 -1.79 -1.85
C PHE A 182 -14.69 -3.21 -1.52
N LYS A 183 -15.35 -3.86 -2.46
CA LYS A 183 -15.56 -5.30 -2.48
C LYS A 183 -14.78 -5.93 -3.63
N GLU A 184 -14.39 -7.19 -3.46
CA GLU A 184 -13.70 -7.98 -4.48
C GLU A 184 -14.62 -9.03 -5.08
N ILE A 185 -14.60 -9.15 -6.41
CA ILE A 185 -15.34 -10.15 -7.17
C ILE A 185 -14.55 -11.45 -7.16
N THR A 186 -15.20 -12.52 -6.73
CA THR A 186 -14.63 -13.86 -6.77
C THR A 186 -14.63 -14.38 -8.20
N ILE A 187 -13.45 -14.49 -8.79
CA ILE A 187 -13.24 -14.85 -10.20
C ILE A 187 -13.47 -16.35 -10.46
N ASP A 188 -13.33 -17.19 -9.44
CA ASP A 188 -13.57 -18.64 -9.47
C ASP A 188 -14.14 -19.08 -8.13
N SER A 189 -15.31 -19.72 -8.12
CA SER A 189 -15.99 -20.23 -6.91
C SER A 189 -15.20 -21.30 -6.14
N SER A 190 -14.07 -21.75 -6.68
CA SER A 190 -13.10 -22.65 -6.04
C SER A 190 -11.95 -21.93 -5.33
N ILE A 191 -11.80 -20.60 -5.49
CA ILE A 191 -10.71 -19.78 -4.92
C ILE A 191 -11.29 -18.65 -4.04
N GLY A 192 -12.52 -18.83 -3.56
CA GLY A 192 -13.20 -17.93 -2.63
C GLY A 192 -12.78 -18.13 -1.18
N HIS A 193 -11.48 -18.26 -0.88
CA HIS A 193 -11.03 -18.20 0.51
C HIS A 193 -10.47 -16.81 0.79
N ASP A 194 -11.01 -16.17 1.83
CA ASP A 194 -10.42 -14.98 2.44
C ASP A 194 -8.91 -15.21 2.59
N SER A 195 -8.08 -14.34 2.01
CA SER A 195 -6.61 -14.42 2.11
C SER A 195 -6.12 -14.63 3.55
N LYS A 196 -6.88 -14.13 4.54
CA LYS A 196 -6.65 -14.38 5.97
C LYS A 196 -6.94 -15.82 6.35
N VAL A 197 -8.04 -16.40 5.87
CA VAL A 197 -8.39 -17.81 6.10
C VAL A 197 -7.32 -18.72 5.49
N LEU A 198 -6.91 -18.50 4.24
CA LEU A 198 -5.81 -19.26 3.61
C LEU A 198 -4.52 -19.16 4.41
N LEU A 199 -4.16 -17.96 4.86
CA LEU A 199 -2.99 -17.75 5.71
C LEU A 199 -3.12 -18.51 7.03
N LEU A 200 -4.27 -18.45 7.69
CA LEU A 200 -4.50 -19.17 8.95
C LEU A 200 -4.50 -20.68 8.77
N GLU A 201 -4.99 -21.20 7.65
CA GLU A 201 -4.95 -22.62 7.29
C GLU A 201 -3.50 -23.10 7.12
N GLU A 202 -2.68 -22.36 6.37
CA GLU A 202 -1.26 -22.68 6.22
C GLU A 202 -0.48 -22.54 7.52
N LEU A 203 -0.70 -21.47 8.30
CA LEU A 203 -0.06 -21.31 9.61
C LEU A 203 -0.48 -22.41 10.58
N LYS A 204 -1.72 -22.89 10.50
CA LYS A 204 -2.19 -24.06 11.27
C LYS A 204 -1.48 -25.33 10.81
N ARG A 205 -1.34 -25.58 9.50
CA ARG A 205 -0.59 -26.73 8.96
C ARG A 205 0.86 -26.73 9.45
N ILE A 206 1.52 -25.58 9.40
CA ILE A 206 2.89 -25.39 9.89
C ILE A 206 2.98 -25.66 11.39
N HIS A 207 2.06 -25.08 12.18
CA HIS A 207 2.01 -25.32 13.63
C HIS A 207 1.83 -26.81 13.97
N LEU A 208 0.93 -27.51 13.27
CA LEU A 208 0.66 -28.93 13.46
C LEU A 208 1.81 -29.85 13.02
N SER A 209 2.78 -29.33 12.25
CA SER A 209 3.99 -30.06 11.86
C SER A 209 5.05 -30.08 12.98
N GLU A 210 4.80 -29.39 14.10
CA GLU A 210 5.68 -29.27 15.25
C GLU A 210 7.10 -28.77 14.89
N TRP A 211 8.11 -29.63 15.00
CA TRP A 211 9.50 -29.28 14.76
C TRP A 211 9.86 -29.49 13.29
N ILE A 212 10.22 -28.40 12.62
CA ILE A 212 10.59 -28.39 11.20
C ILE A 212 12.09 -28.14 11.08
N ASP A 213 12.78 -29.00 10.32
CA ASP A 213 14.20 -28.81 10.02
C ASP A 213 14.44 -27.50 9.28
N SER A 214 15.48 -26.77 9.69
CA SER A 214 15.72 -25.43 9.14
C SER A 214 16.13 -25.48 7.67
N LYS A 215 15.41 -24.70 6.87
CA LYS A 215 15.53 -24.67 5.42
C LYS A 215 15.22 -23.28 4.85
N ARG A 216 15.59 -23.08 3.60
CA ARG A 216 15.22 -21.91 2.81
C ARG A 216 14.95 -22.31 1.36
N LEU A 217 14.20 -21.49 0.63
CA LEU A 217 14.13 -21.57 -0.82
C LEU A 217 15.28 -20.77 -1.44
N ASN A 218 15.84 -21.23 -2.55
CA ASN A 218 16.73 -20.42 -3.39
C ASN A 218 15.92 -19.59 -4.41
N SER A 219 16.59 -18.78 -5.23
CA SER A 219 15.96 -17.97 -6.29
C SER A 219 15.12 -18.79 -7.28
N ASP A 220 15.51 -20.04 -7.52
CA ASP A 220 14.79 -20.94 -8.44
C ASP A 220 13.54 -21.56 -7.78
N GLY A 221 13.43 -21.49 -6.45
CA GLY A 221 12.38 -22.16 -5.67
C GLY A 221 12.74 -23.58 -5.23
N ASN A 222 14.02 -23.95 -5.27
CA ASN A 222 14.52 -25.23 -4.75
C ASN A 222 14.84 -25.11 -3.25
N LEU A 223 14.50 -26.15 -2.50
CA LEU A 223 14.80 -26.24 -1.06
C LEU A 223 16.30 -26.45 -0.81
N GLN A 224 16.82 -25.73 0.17
CA GLN A 224 18.19 -25.88 0.68
C GLN A 224 18.17 -25.92 2.21
N SER A 225 18.98 -26.81 2.80
CA SER A 225 19.26 -26.77 4.24
C SER A 225 19.94 -25.44 4.58
N TYR A 226 19.52 -24.81 5.69
CA TYR A 226 20.04 -23.52 6.09
C TYR A 226 20.10 -23.40 7.60
N LEU A 227 21.30 -23.24 8.16
CA LEU A 227 21.53 -23.14 9.60
C LEU A 227 22.13 -21.78 9.94
N ALA A 228 21.31 -20.88 10.46
CA ALA A 228 21.74 -19.56 10.94
C ALA A 228 20.72 -18.99 11.94
N GLN A 229 21.07 -17.90 12.62
CA GLN A 229 20.20 -17.25 13.62
C GLN A 229 18.84 -16.78 13.05
N ASN A 230 18.81 -16.43 11.76
CA ASN A 230 17.61 -16.06 11.00
C ASN A 230 16.93 -17.25 10.30
N GLY A 231 17.37 -18.49 10.56
CA GLY A 231 16.84 -19.70 9.91
C GLY A 231 15.34 -19.92 10.15
N GLY A 232 14.81 -19.48 11.30
CA GLY A 232 13.38 -19.54 11.58
C GLY A 232 12.52 -18.74 10.59
N GLY A 233 12.98 -17.56 10.17
CA GLY A 233 12.30 -16.74 9.16
C GLY A 233 12.27 -17.42 7.80
N TYR A 234 13.44 -17.85 7.32
CA TYR A 234 13.53 -18.55 6.03
C TYR A 234 12.78 -19.88 6.00
N THR A 235 12.68 -20.58 7.15
CA THR A 235 11.94 -21.83 7.25
C THR A 235 10.44 -21.56 7.12
N LEU A 236 9.92 -20.51 7.77
CA LEU A 236 8.54 -20.07 7.63
C LEU A 236 8.22 -19.64 6.19
N GLU A 237 9.09 -18.86 5.56
CA GLU A 237 8.96 -18.46 4.15
C GLU A 237 8.91 -19.68 3.23
N ALA A 238 9.82 -20.64 3.43
CA ALA A 238 9.87 -21.86 2.63
C ALA A 238 8.60 -22.73 2.79
N GLU A 239 8.04 -22.82 3.99
CA GLU A 239 6.78 -23.53 4.25
C GLU A 239 5.57 -22.87 3.57
N LEU A 240 5.60 -21.55 3.41
CA LEU A 240 4.56 -20.78 2.72
C LEU A 240 4.81 -20.70 1.20
N GLY A 241 5.88 -21.29 0.68
CA GLY A 241 6.25 -21.23 -0.73
C GLY A 241 6.77 -19.87 -1.19
N ILE A 242 7.18 -19.00 -0.26
CA ILE A 242 7.68 -17.65 -0.54
C ILE A 242 9.14 -17.75 -1.01
N LYS A 243 9.42 -17.36 -2.25
CA LYS A 243 10.80 -17.28 -2.77
C LYS A 243 11.50 -16.02 -2.23
N PRO A 244 12.82 -16.06 -1.96
CA PRO A 244 13.56 -14.87 -1.53
C PRO A 244 13.54 -13.83 -2.65
N ASN A 245 12.87 -12.70 -2.42
CA ASN A 245 12.88 -11.56 -3.32
C ASN A 245 13.50 -10.36 -2.60
N GLY A 246 14.40 -9.64 -3.27
CA GLY A 246 14.94 -8.37 -2.78
C GLY A 246 13.98 -7.18 -2.94
N ASP A 247 12.77 -7.42 -3.44
CA ASP A 247 11.76 -6.39 -3.70
C ASP A 247 10.84 -6.21 -2.48
N ALA A 248 10.34 -4.98 -2.31
CA ALA A 248 9.61 -4.56 -1.13
C ALA A 248 8.10 -4.92 -1.15
N ASN A 249 7.70 -5.98 -1.85
CA ASN A 249 6.30 -6.39 -2.02
C ASN A 249 5.89 -7.45 -0.97
N PRO A 250 4.60 -7.58 -0.63
CA PRO A 250 4.13 -8.58 0.35
C PRO A 250 4.38 -10.03 -0.07
N ASP A 251 4.52 -10.90 0.93
CA ASP A 251 5.08 -12.23 0.79
C ASP A 251 4.03 -13.31 0.43
N PHE A 252 2.86 -13.32 1.12
CA PHE A 252 1.82 -14.36 0.97
C PHE A 252 0.44 -13.74 0.72
N TYR A 253 -0.06 -13.80 -0.52
CA TYR A 253 -1.36 -13.21 -0.92
C TYR A 253 -1.58 -11.76 -0.42
N GLY A 254 -0.53 -10.94 -0.41
CA GLY A 254 -0.61 -9.55 0.06
C GLY A 254 -0.30 -9.35 1.56
N TRP A 255 0.08 -10.40 2.29
CA TRP A 255 0.52 -10.33 3.69
C TRP A 255 2.05 -10.30 3.79
N GLU A 256 2.59 -9.37 4.58
CA GLU A 256 3.97 -9.42 5.07
C GLU A 256 4.06 -10.43 6.23
N VAL A 257 4.93 -11.42 6.09
CA VAL A 257 5.09 -12.49 7.07
C VAL A 257 6.38 -12.27 7.85
N LYS A 258 6.29 -12.13 9.18
CA LYS A 258 7.45 -11.93 10.05
C LYS A 258 7.54 -13.00 11.12
N GLN A 259 8.61 -13.78 11.10
CA GLN A 259 8.96 -14.67 12.19
C GLN A 259 9.71 -13.93 13.29
N PHE A 260 9.51 -14.32 14.55
CA PHE A 260 10.36 -13.91 15.65
C PHE A 260 10.57 -15.01 16.70
N ALA A 261 11.79 -15.08 17.23
CA ALA A 261 12.17 -16.14 18.17
C ALA A 261 11.69 -15.85 19.60
N VAL A 262 11.01 -16.83 20.20
CA VAL A 262 10.61 -16.85 21.61
C VAL A 262 11.20 -18.07 22.31
N ASN A 263 11.44 -17.96 23.62
CA ASN A 263 11.88 -19.11 24.43
C ASN A 263 10.71 -19.97 24.91
N ASN A 264 9.50 -19.39 24.93
CA ASN A 264 8.27 -20.03 25.36
C ASN A 264 7.07 -19.26 24.79
N PHE A 265 6.11 -19.96 24.19
CA PHE A 265 4.88 -19.36 23.64
C PHE A 265 3.98 -18.69 24.69
N ALA A 266 4.11 -19.03 25.98
CA ALA A 266 3.40 -18.34 27.06
C ALA A 266 3.95 -16.92 27.36
N LYS A 267 5.10 -16.54 26.80
CA LYS A 267 5.76 -15.24 27.07
C LYS A 267 6.07 -14.48 25.77
N ILE A 268 5.06 -14.32 24.93
CA ILE A 268 5.12 -13.50 23.70
C ILE A 268 5.04 -12.02 24.13
N GLY A 269 6.15 -11.28 24.07
CA GLY A 269 6.16 -9.83 24.36
C GLY A 269 7.45 -9.22 24.90
N ASN A 270 8.45 -10.03 25.27
CA ASN A 270 9.65 -9.51 25.95
C ASN A 270 10.78 -9.02 25.02
N LYS A 271 10.55 -8.91 23.70
CA LYS A 271 11.56 -8.48 22.73
C LYS A 271 10.97 -7.49 21.73
N ALA A 272 11.72 -6.44 21.42
CA ALA A 272 11.39 -5.53 20.35
C ALA A 272 11.37 -6.28 19.01
N LEU A 273 10.35 -6.02 18.20
CA LEU A 273 10.22 -6.57 16.86
C LEU A 273 10.60 -5.49 15.84
N THR A 274 11.38 -5.89 14.84
CA THR A 274 11.68 -5.00 13.73
C THR A 274 10.43 -4.82 12.90
N LEU A 275 9.86 -3.62 12.96
CA LEU A 275 8.67 -3.26 12.18
C LEU A 275 9.06 -3.06 10.71
N MET A 276 10.04 -2.19 10.44
CA MET A 276 10.55 -1.88 9.10
C MET A 276 11.99 -1.36 9.18
N THR A 277 12.72 -1.39 8.05
CA THR A 277 14.11 -0.92 7.96
C THR A 277 14.34 -0.01 6.73
N PRO A 278 13.58 1.08 6.57
CA PRO A 278 13.82 2.02 5.47
C PRO A 278 15.16 2.74 5.69
N GLU A 279 15.92 2.97 4.63
CA GLU A 279 17.06 3.90 4.67
C GLU A 279 16.57 5.36 4.73
N PRO A 280 17.38 6.31 5.23
CA PRO A 280 17.08 7.74 5.13
C PRO A 280 16.82 8.19 3.67
N ASN A 281 16.13 9.30 3.49
CA ASN A 281 16.00 9.99 2.20
C ASN A 281 16.31 11.50 2.29
N GLY A 282 17.07 11.91 3.32
CA GLY A 282 17.62 13.25 3.46
C GLY A 282 18.63 13.32 4.61
N GLY A 283 19.25 14.50 4.78
CA GLY A 283 20.31 14.74 5.75
C GLY A 283 21.68 14.28 5.26
N VAL A 284 22.71 14.46 6.08
CA VAL A 284 24.11 14.15 5.76
C VAL A 284 24.28 12.74 5.19
N TYR A 285 23.54 11.75 5.69
CA TYR A 285 23.53 10.38 5.16
C TYR A 285 23.30 10.29 3.65
N VAL A 286 22.40 11.13 3.12
CA VAL A 286 22.04 11.16 1.69
C VAL A 286 22.85 12.20 0.95
N ASP A 287 23.02 13.39 1.53
CA ASP A 287 23.62 14.54 0.87
C ASP A 287 25.15 14.39 0.72
N GLU A 288 25.80 13.79 1.71
CA GLU A 288 27.26 13.60 1.76
C GLU A 288 27.69 12.12 1.74
N GLY A 289 26.71 11.21 1.87
CA GLY A 289 26.91 9.77 1.76
C GLY A 289 27.20 9.05 3.08
N VAL A 290 27.07 7.71 3.04
CA VAL A 290 27.16 6.84 4.22
C VAL A 290 28.54 6.91 4.89
N GLU A 291 29.61 7.03 4.11
CA GLU A 291 30.97 7.16 4.64
C GLU A 291 31.10 8.41 5.51
N ARG A 292 30.65 9.56 4.99
CA ARG A 292 30.71 10.82 5.73
C ARG A 292 29.85 10.78 6.98
N PHE A 293 28.64 10.23 6.88
CA PHE A 293 27.77 10.02 8.03
C PHE A 293 28.43 9.20 9.15
N VAL A 294 29.11 8.10 8.81
CA VAL A 294 29.78 7.24 9.80
C VAL A 294 31.00 7.94 10.41
N LEU A 295 31.73 8.76 9.64
CA LEU A 295 32.85 9.54 10.17
C LEU A 295 32.38 10.65 11.12
N ASP A 296 31.29 11.34 10.79
CA ASP A 296 30.78 12.46 11.59
C ASP A 296 30.03 12.02 12.85
N TYR A 297 29.30 10.90 12.78
CA TYR A 297 28.37 10.49 13.83
C TYR A 297 28.58 9.09 14.40
N GLY A 298 29.47 8.31 13.79
CA GLY A 298 29.89 7.01 14.29
C GLY A 298 30.90 7.14 15.43
N TYR A 299 31.47 6.01 15.81
CA TYR A 299 32.54 5.94 16.80
C TYR A 299 33.52 4.84 16.42
N THR A 300 34.77 4.99 16.82
CA THR A 300 35.82 4.02 16.52
C THR A 300 35.86 2.90 17.55
N LYS A 301 36.18 1.69 17.10
CA LYS A 301 36.70 0.59 17.93
C LYS A 301 38.10 0.22 17.45
N ASN A 302 38.86 -0.45 18.31
CA ASN A 302 40.20 -0.97 17.99
C ASN A 302 41.12 0.12 17.40
N ASP A 303 41.34 1.19 18.17
CA ASP A 303 42.30 2.27 17.84
C ASP A 303 42.13 2.94 16.45
N GLY A 304 40.92 2.92 15.90
CA GLY A 304 40.59 3.64 14.65
C GLY A 304 40.58 2.77 13.38
N GLU A 305 40.83 1.46 13.49
CA GLU A 305 40.77 0.55 12.33
C GLU A 305 39.35 0.38 11.76
N ARG A 306 38.32 0.62 12.59
CA ARG A 306 36.92 0.45 12.21
C ARG A 306 36.03 1.51 12.85
N TYR A 307 35.21 2.13 12.01
CA TYR A 307 34.12 3.00 12.44
C TYR A 307 32.81 2.22 12.48
N ASP A 308 32.10 2.32 13.60
CA ASP A 308 30.79 1.72 13.80
C ASP A 308 29.74 2.83 14.03
N PHE A 309 28.56 2.65 13.46
CA PHE A 309 27.35 3.36 13.87
C PHE A 309 26.31 2.35 14.33
N THR A 310 26.21 2.15 15.64
CA THR A 310 25.26 1.20 16.24
C THR A 310 24.70 1.75 17.56
N GLY A 311 23.53 1.25 17.96
CA GLY A 311 22.84 1.66 19.18
C GLY A 311 21.34 1.82 18.96
N ILE A 312 20.61 2.04 20.06
CA ILE A 312 19.17 2.34 20.01
C ILE A 312 19.00 3.83 20.26
N HIS A 313 18.64 4.56 19.21
CA HIS A 313 18.25 5.97 19.32
C HIS A 313 16.76 6.04 19.64
N ASN A 314 16.39 6.88 20.60
CA ASN A 314 15.02 7.02 21.07
C ASN A 314 14.52 8.44 20.82
N TYR A 315 13.19 8.59 20.74
CA TYR A 315 12.55 9.89 20.60
C TYR A 315 12.97 10.83 21.74
N GLU A 316 13.48 12.01 21.37
CA GLU A 316 13.96 13.10 22.22
C GLU A 316 15.06 12.76 23.23
N LYS A 317 15.59 11.53 23.22
CA LYS A 317 16.68 11.11 24.10
C LYS A 317 18.00 11.10 23.35
N ILE A 318 18.92 11.94 23.81
CA ILE A 318 20.28 11.99 23.26
C ILE A 318 20.99 10.69 23.59
N HIS A 319 21.48 10.01 22.55
CA HIS A 319 22.27 8.81 22.68
C HIS A 319 23.71 9.18 23.05
N ALA A 320 24.16 8.73 24.22
CA ALA A 320 25.42 9.18 24.84
C ALA A 320 26.67 9.03 23.95
N ARG A 321 26.69 8.01 23.07
CA ARG A 321 27.87 7.70 22.25
C ARG A 321 27.94 8.47 20.94
N THR A 322 26.79 8.82 20.37
CA THR A 322 26.68 9.43 19.03
C THR A 322 26.25 10.89 19.12
N GLY A 323 25.75 11.35 20.28
CA GLY A 323 25.21 12.69 20.45
C GLY A 323 23.89 12.94 19.69
N LEU A 324 23.32 11.90 19.08
CA LEU A 324 22.12 11.99 18.25
C LEU A 324 20.85 11.63 19.03
N LYS A 325 19.72 12.21 18.63
CA LYS A 325 18.37 11.85 19.10
C LYS A 325 17.41 11.73 17.92
N LEU A 326 16.34 10.97 18.10
CA LEU A 326 15.23 10.96 17.14
C LEU A 326 14.26 12.10 17.44
N ILE A 327 13.73 12.74 16.41
CA ILE A 327 12.66 13.73 16.48
C ILE A 327 11.57 13.43 15.46
N LEU A 328 10.42 14.06 15.65
CA LEU A 328 9.30 14.02 14.72
C LEU A 328 9.00 15.45 14.29
N HIS A 329 9.43 15.81 13.08
CA HIS A 329 9.24 17.14 12.54
C HIS A 329 7.95 17.21 11.73
N GLY A 330 7.06 18.15 12.06
CA GLY A 330 5.81 18.34 11.31
C GLY A 330 4.67 17.39 11.70
N TYR A 331 4.69 16.86 12.91
CA TYR A 331 3.59 16.12 13.52
C TYR A 331 3.19 16.78 14.84
N ASP A 332 1.90 16.87 15.11
CA ASP A 332 1.34 17.37 16.36
C ASP A 332 0.76 16.21 17.17
N TYR A 333 1.30 16.00 18.37
CA TYR A 333 0.93 14.91 19.27
C TYR A 333 -0.46 15.10 19.88
N ASP A 334 -0.86 16.34 20.16
CA ASP A 334 -2.12 16.60 20.83
C ASP A 334 -3.31 16.35 19.89
N SER A 335 -3.18 16.77 18.63
CA SER A 335 -4.20 16.54 17.62
C SER A 335 -4.04 15.23 16.83
N ASN A 336 -2.92 14.51 16.99
CA ASN A 336 -2.54 13.35 16.16
C ASN A 336 -2.59 13.65 14.65
N THR A 337 -2.06 14.80 14.25
CA THR A 337 -2.10 15.23 12.83
C THR A 337 -0.73 15.59 12.28
N ILE A 338 -0.56 15.33 10.99
CA ILE A 338 0.56 15.85 10.21
C ILE A 338 0.31 17.35 9.95
N THR A 339 1.24 18.18 10.40
CA THR A 339 1.20 19.65 10.30
C THR A 339 2.13 20.21 9.24
N LYS A 340 3.00 19.38 8.63
CA LYS A 340 3.84 19.75 7.49
C LYS A 340 3.88 18.65 6.43
N ALA A 341 3.79 19.02 5.15
CA ALA A 341 3.84 18.07 4.04
C ALA A 341 5.24 17.46 3.89
N ASP A 342 6.25 18.30 4.04
CA ASP A 342 7.68 17.98 4.10
C ASP A 342 8.10 17.51 5.50
N GLY A 343 7.16 17.01 6.31
CA GLY A 343 7.45 16.47 7.63
C GLY A 343 8.25 15.15 7.56
N PHE A 344 9.00 14.86 8.61
CA PHE A 344 9.92 13.72 8.64
C PHE A 344 10.18 13.21 10.07
N VAL A 345 10.60 11.94 10.16
CA VAL A 345 11.33 11.43 11.32
C VAL A 345 12.80 11.80 11.11
N GLY A 346 13.39 12.53 12.06
CA GLY A 346 14.76 13.03 11.94
C GLY A 346 15.68 12.38 12.97
N LEU A 347 16.87 11.99 12.56
CA LEU A 347 17.98 11.68 13.44
C LEU A 347 18.90 12.91 13.46
N ILE A 348 18.90 13.63 14.58
CA ILE A 348 19.53 14.95 14.67
C ILE A 348 20.53 15.05 15.80
N THR A 349 21.49 15.97 15.66
CA THR A 349 22.39 16.39 16.75
C THR A 349 21.68 17.31 17.74
N ALA A 350 22.33 17.62 18.87
CA ALA A 350 21.87 18.65 19.80
C ALA A 350 21.80 20.06 19.17
N GLY A 351 22.64 20.35 18.17
CA GLY A 351 22.63 21.61 17.41
C GLY A 351 21.67 21.59 16.21
N GLU A 352 20.73 20.64 16.17
CA GLU A 352 19.70 20.50 15.14
C GLU A 352 20.19 20.14 13.72
N ASN A 353 21.48 19.85 13.53
CA ASN A 353 21.97 19.28 12.28
C ASN A 353 21.32 17.91 12.01
N ILE A 354 20.84 17.71 10.79
CA ILE A 354 20.14 16.49 10.35
C ILE A 354 21.17 15.48 9.85
N ALA A 355 21.50 14.49 10.70
CA ALA A 355 22.37 13.40 10.33
C ALA A 355 21.70 12.47 9.31
N GLY A 356 20.42 12.19 9.50
CA GLY A 356 19.58 11.48 8.53
C GLY A 356 18.10 11.75 8.78
N SER A 357 17.28 11.71 7.73
CA SER A 357 15.83 11.91 7.85
C SER A 357 15.04 10.95 6.98
N TRP A 358 13.84 10.59 7.45
CA TRP A 358 12.85 9.80 6.73
C TRP A 358 11.59 10.64 6.57
N SER A 359 11.32 11.11 5.35
CA SER A 359 10.09 11.84 5.03
C SER A 359 8.84 11.00 5.35
N PHE A 360 7.76 11.67 5.75
CA PHE A 360 6.48 11.00 5.96
C PHE A 360 5.96 10.34 4.69
N ALA A 361 6.17 10.94 3.51
CA ALA A 361 5.82 10.34 2.23
C ALA A 361 6.49 8.96 2.04
N LYS A 362 7.80 8.85 2.32
CA LYS A 362 8.55 7.59 2.27
C LYS A 362 8.01 6.57 3.26
N LEU A 363 7.77 6.97 4.51
CA LEU A 363 7.27 6.08 5.56
C LEU A 363 5.84 5.57 5.26
N ILE A 364 4.93 6.44 4.82
CA ILE A 364 3.58 6.06 4.38
C ILE A 364 3.66 5.10 3.20
N GLY A 365 4.55 5.36 2.23
CA GLY A 365 4.73 4.50 1.06
C GLY A 365 5.25 3.10 1.43
N HIS A 366 6.24 3.05 2.33
CA HIS A 366 6.74 1.77 2.86
C HIS A 366 5.64 1.02 3.62
N TRP A 367 4.89 1.71 4.47
CA TRP A 367 3.78 1.09 5.21
C TRP A 367 2.70 0.56 4.27
N LYS A 368 2.28 1.34 3.29
CA LYS A 368 1.26 0.94 2.30
C LYS A 368 1.67 -0.34 1.57
N ARG A 369 2.94 -0.45 1.16
CA ARG A 369 3.44 -1.61 0.42
C ARG A 369 3.55 -2.86 1.27
N LYS A 370 4.10 -2.76 2.48
CA LYS A 370 4.45 -3.94 3.30
C LYS A 370 3.53 -4.19 4.49
N HIS A 371 3.16 -3.16 5.22
CA HIS A 371 2.55 -3.31 6.56
C HIS A 371 1.06 -3.05 6.60
N ALA A 372 0.41 -2.85 5.45
CA ALA A 372 -1.04 -2.79 5.39
C ALA A 372 -1.71 -4.10 5.84
N LYS A 373 -1.04 -5.24 5.60
CA LYS A 373 -1.40 -6.55 6.14
C LYS A 373 -0.11 -7.25 6.58
N ALA A 374 0.03 -7.52 7.86
CA ALA A 374 1.20 -8.21 8.40
C ALA A 374 0.79 -9.27 9.42
N VAL A 375 1.53 -10.38 9.46
CA VAL A 375 1.39 -11.43 10.47
C VAL A 375 2.74 -11.65 11.17
N TYR A 376 2.71 -11.69 12.50
CA TYR A 376 3.88 -11.91 13.32
C TYR A 376 3.79 -13.29 13.97
N VAL A 377 4.67 -14.20 13.57
CA VAL A 377 4.63 -15.60 13.95
C VAL A 377 5.75 -15.90 14.95
N PRO A 378 5.43 -16.16 16.23
CA PRO A 378 6.45 -16.61 17.18
C PRO A 378 6.91 -18.01 16.81
N SER A 379 8.20 -18.30 16.98
CA SER A 379 8.70 -19.68 16.91
C SER A 379 9.75 -19.96 17.98
N MET A 380 9.90 -21.24 18.32
CA MET A 380 10.96 -21.76 19.17
C MET A 380 11.97 -22.52 18.30
N SER A 381 13.23 -22.52 18.72
CA SER A 381 14.29 -23.26 18.05
C SER A 381 15.01 -24.16 19.05
N ARG A 382 15.41 -25.35 18.60
CA ARG A 382 16.28 -26.27 19.33
C ARG A 382 17.42 -26.73 18.42
N MET A 383 18.56 -27.04 19.02
CA MET A 383 19.67 -27.71 18.34
C MET A 383 19.55 -29.21 18.49
#